data_AF-A0A1W9WC16-F1
#
_entry.id   AF-A0A1W9WC16-F1
#
_cell.length_a   1.000
_cell.length_b   1.000
_cell.length_c   1.000
_cell.angle_alpha   90.00
_cell.angle_beta   90.00
_cell.angle_gamma   90.00
#
_symmetry.space_group_name_H-M   'P 1'
#
loop_
_entity.id
_entity.type
_entity.pdbx_description
1 polymer ?
#
loop_
_entity_poly.entity_id
_entity_poly.type
_entity_poly.pdbx_seq_one_letter_code
_entity_poly.pdbx_strand_id
1 'polypeptide(L)'
;MWAVDIPSGESERLFQNARIGNLAINPQNHALWGVQIRHSQSALVILPFPYRNILPLTALPVGTILTQLQIHPNGKSMLATLRSNAISYGKGPFVVGDLSPHARSAGERKFPYHLSQQLFRLKFFSEKL
;
A
#
# COMPACT_ATOMS: atom_id res chain seq x y z
N MET A 1 13.56 -7.43 -3.44
CA MET A 1 13.32 -6.02 -3.78
C MET A 1 14.64 -5.30 -3.67
N TRP A 2 14.96 -4.51 -4.69
CA TRP A 2 16.22 -3.81 -4.83
C TRP A 2 15.93 -2.34 -5.08
N ALA A 3 16.74 -1.47 -4.51
CA ALA A 3 16.88 -0.09 -4.97
C ALA A 3 18.08 -0.05 -5.92
N VAL A 4 17.98 0.72 -6.99
CA VAL A 4 19.06 0.90 -7.97
C VAL A 4 19.23 2.39 -8.20
N ASP A 5 20.45 2.87 -8.04
CA ASP A 5 20.85 4.19 -8.50
C ASP A 5 21.06 4.12 -10.02
N ILE A 6 20.26 4.86 -10.79
CA ILE A 6 20.27 4.77 -12.26
C ILE A 6 21.59 5.29 -12.86
N PRO A 7 22.16 6.43 -12.41
CA PRO A 7 23.42 6.93 -12.96
C PRO A 7 24.62 6.01 -12.73
N SER A 8 24.81 5.50 -11.51
CA SER A 8 25.98 4.67 -11.17
C SER A 8 25.77 3.18 -11.42
N GLY A 9 24.52 2.71 -11.48
CA GLY A 9 24.19 1.29 -11.51
C GLY A 9 24.36 0.58 -10.16
N GLU A 10 24.73 1.31 -9.10
CA GLU A 10 24.81 0.75 -7.75
C GLU A 10 23.44 0.25 -7.31
N SER A 11 23.41 -0.90 -6.64
CA SER A 11 22.17 -1.51 -6.17
C SER A 11 22.25 -1.95 -4.72
N GLU A 12 21.17 -1.69 -3.99
CA GLU A 12 21.01 -2.08 -2.60
C GLU A 12 19.85 -3.07 -2.46
N ARG A 13 20.09 -4.19 -1.78
CA ARG A 13 19.03 -5.14 -1.47
C ARG A 13 18.21 -4.65 -0.28
N LEU A 14 17.04 -4.06 -0.55
CA LEU A 14 16.11 -3.63 0.50
C LEU A 14 15.51 -4.82 1.26
N PHE A 15 14.96 -5.81 0.53
CA PHE A 15 14.30 -6.96 1.15
C PHE A 15 14.44 -8.22 0.31
N GLN A 16 14.79 -9.33 0.95
CA GLN A 16 14.79 -10.65 0.31
C GLN A 16 13.39 -11.27 0.34
N ASN A 17 12.95 -11.87 -0.76
CA ASN A 17 11.69 -12.62 -0.86
C ASN A 17 10.43 -11.89 -0.36
N ALA A 18 10.38 -10.56 -0.49
CA ALA A 18 9.30 -9.75 0.08
C ALA A 18 7.92 -10.04 -0.56
N ARG A 19 7.90 -10.50 -1.82
CA ARG A 19 6.68 -10.76 -2.63
C ARG A 19 5.69 -9.60 -2.59
N ILE A 20 6.19 -8.39 -2.83
CA ILE A 20 5.42 -7.15 -2.87
C ILE A 20 5.42 -6.65 -4.31
N GLY A 21 4.23 -6.38 -4.85
CA GLY A 21 4.01 -5.79 -6.17
C GLY A 21 2.96 -4.67 -6.10
N ASN A 22 2.53 -4.14 -7.25
CA ASN A 22 1.64 -2.97 -7.33
C ASN A 22 2.15 -1.81 -6.46
N LEU A 23 3.39 -1.41 -6.73
CA LEU A 23 4.11 -0.43 -5.92
C LEU A 23 3.69 1.00 -6.27
N ALA A 24 3.57 1.85 -5.26
CA ALA A 24 3.38 3.29 -5.43
C ALA A 24 4.19 4.05 -4.37
N ILE A 25 4.82 5.15 -4.75
CA ILE A 25 5.58 6.00 -3.83
C ILE A 25 4.71 7.19 -3.42
N ASN A 26 4.65 7.48 -2.12
CA ASN A 26 4.05 8.71 -1.64
C ASN A 26 5.06 9.86 -1.84
N PRO A 27 4.75 10.88 -2.66
CA PRO A 27 5.70 11.96 -2.97
C PRO A 27 5.99 12.88 -1.79
N GLN A 28 5.15 12.88 -0.74
CA GLN A 28 5.32 13.80 0.40
C GLN A 28 6.33 13.29 1.42
N ASN A 29 6.47 11.97 1.56
CA ASN A 29 7.28 11.37 2.61
C ASN A 29 8.12 10.17 2.15
N HIS A 30 8.12 9.88 0.85
CA HIS A 30 8.84 8.79 0.22
C HIS A 30 8.47 7.41 0.76
N ALA A 31 7.34 7.24 1.46
CA ALA A 31 6.90 5.91 1.86
C ALA A 31 6.49 5.11 0.62
N LEU A 32 6.97 3.88 0.53
CA LEU A 32 6.62 2.95 -0.54
C LEU A 32 5.41 2.12 -0.09
N TRP A 33 4.32 2.21 -0.84
CA TRP A 33 3.13 1.42 -0.64
C TRP A 33 3.14 0.25 -1.62
N GLY A 34 2.54 -0.86 -1.22
CA GLY A 34 2.44 -2.01 -2.10
C GLY A 34 1.46 -3.06 -1.62
N VAL A 35 1.29 -4.08 -2.44
CA VAL A 35 0.46 -5.25 -2.13
C VAL A 35 1.37 -6.45 -1.94
N GLN A 36 1.45 -6.94 -0.70
CA GLN A 36 2.22 -8.11 -0.34
C GLN A 36 1.37 -9.37 -0.47
N ILE A 37 1.95 -10.45 -1.01
CA ILE A 37 1.31 -11.77 -1.05
C ILE A 37 2.02 -12.71 -0.09
N ARG A 38 1.30 -13.24 0.90
CA ARG A 38 1.77 -14.23 1.89
C ARG A 38 0.70 -15.29 2.13
N HIS A 39 1.09 -16.57 2.08
CA HIS A 39 0.19 -17.72 2.33
C HIS A 39 -1.15 -17.64 1.57
N SER A 40 -1.09 -17.28 0.28
CA SER A 40 -2.27 -17.12 -0.60
C SER A 40 -3.25 -16.01 -0.19
N GLN A 41 -2.85 -15.13 0.74
CA GLN A 41 -3.55 -13.93 1.12
C GLN A 41 -2.78 -12.69 0.67
N SER A 42 -3.49 -11.64 0.25
CA SER A 42 -2.89 -10.36 -0.09
C SER A 42 -3.09 -9.35 1.04
N ALA A 43 -2.16 -8.42 1.20
CA ALA A 43 -2.24 -7.37 2.19
C ALA A 43 -1.72 -6.05 1.62
N LEU A 44 -2.36 -4.94 1.96
CA LEU A 44 -1.80 -3.62 1.72
C LEU A 44 -0.72 -3.36 2.77
N VAL A 45 0.46 -2.94 2.32
CA VAL A 45 1.62 -2.70 3.18
C VAL A 45 2.23 -1.33 2.90
N ILE A 46 2.88 -0.77 3.92
CA ILE A 46 3.72 0.43 3.82
C ILE A 46 5.15 0.05 4.19
N LEU A 47 6.10 0.59 3.43
CA LEU A 47 7.51 0.60 3.72
C LEU A 47 7.91 2.08 3.92
N PRO A 48 7.96 2.56 5.17
CA PRO A 48 8.38 3.94 5.43
C PRO A 48 9.82 4.13 4.96
N PHE A 49 10.13 5.27 4.34
CA PHE A 49 11.53 5.65 4.08
C PHE A 49 12.32 5.68 5.41
N PRO A 50 13.55 5.13 5.49
CA PRO A 50 14.40 4.63 4.41
C PRO A 50 14.26 3.12 4.15
N TYR A 51 13.03 2.61 4.08
CA TYR A 51 12.66 1.25 3.66
C TYR A 51 13.30 0.12 4.46
N ARG A 52 13.35 0.27 5.79
CA ARG A 52 13.93 -0.75 6.68
C ARG A 52 12.94 -1.82 7.14
N ASN A 53 11.65 -1.50 7.13
CA ASN A 53 10.60 -2.37 7.63
C ASN A 53 9.43 -2.42 6.65
N ILE A 54 8.78 -3.59 6.58
CA ILE A 54 7.48 -3.77 5.91
C ILE A 54 6.41 -3.76 7.00
N LEU A 55 5.48 -2.81 6.94
CA LEU A 55 4.39 -2.68 7.88
C LEU A 55 3.08 -3.10 7.20
N PRO A 56 2.46 -4.22 7.58
CA PRO A 56 1.13 -4.57 7.09
C PRO A 56 0.09 -3.61 7.66
N LEU A 57 -0.80 -3.10 6.82
CA LEU A 57 -1.92 -2.25 7.25
C LEU A 57 -3.22 -3.04 7.35
N THR A 58 -3.54 -3.79 6.30
CA THR A 58 -4.79 -4.52 6.23
C THR A 58 -4.63 -5.75 5.35
N ALA A 59 -5.05 -6.89 5.90
CA ALA A 59 -5.17 -8.13 5.14
C ALA A 59 -6.48 -8.09 4.34
N LEU A 60 -6.41 -8.49 3.07
CA LEU A 60 -7.58 -8.61 2.22
C LEU A 60 -8.17 -10.02 2.35
N PRO A 61 -9.47 -10.19 2.10
CA PRO A 61 -10.08 -11.52 2.02
C PRO A 61 -9.34 -12.42 1.03
N VAL A 62 -9.36 -13.73 1.28
CA VAL A 62 -8.76 -14.71 0.35
C VAL A 62 -9.38 -14.56 -1.04
N GLY A 63 -8.55 -14.61 -2.07
CA GLY A 63 -8.96 -14.44 -3.47
C GLY A 63 -9.31 -13.00 -3.87
N THR A 64 -9.08 -12.04 -2.97
CA THR A 64 -9.09 -10.61 -3.28
C THR A 64 -7.67 -10.09 -3.47
N ILE A 65 -7.48 -9.21 -4.45
CA ILE A 65 -6.22 -8.51 -4.70
C ILE A 65 -6.48 -7.05 -5.13
N LEU A 66 -5.67 -6.14 -4.61
CA LEU A 66 -5.57 -4.77 -5.13
C LEU A 66 -4.55 -4.72 -6.26
N THR A 67 -4.90 -4.07 -7.36
CA THR A 67 -4.04 -3.86 -8.53
C THR A 67 -4.04 -2.41 -8.95
N GLN A 68 -3.05 -1.99 -9.75
CA GLN A 68 -2.98 -0.62 -10.28
C GLN A 68 -3.01 0.45 -9.18
N LEU A 69 -2.31 0.19 -8.07
CA LEU A 69 -2.20 1.12 -6.95
C LEU A 69 -1.52 2.42 -7.41
N GLN A 70 -2.16 3.55 -7.14
CA GLN A 70 -1.58 4.87 -7.34
C GLN A 70 -1.87 5.77 -6.15
N ILE A 71 -0.94 6.67 -5.86
CA ILE A 71 -1.05 7.68 -4.80
C ILE A 71 -1.23 9.04 -5.45
N HIS A 72 -2.23 9.79 -4.99
CA HIS A 72 -2.49 11.13 -5.47
C HIS A 72 -1.29 12.06 -5.14
N PRO A 73 -0.94 13.05 -5.99
CA PRO A 73 0.25 13.90 -5.79
C PRO A 73 0.33 14.62 -4.44
N ASN A 74 -0.81 14.92 -3.82
CA ASN A 74 -0.86 15.52 -2.47
C ASN A 74 -0.50 14.55 -1.32
N GLY A 75 -0.29 13.27 -1.61
CA GLY A 75 0.09 12.23 -0.65
C GLY A 75 -0.99 11.82 0.36
N LYS A 76 -2.23 12.29 0.20
CA LYS A 76 -3.33 12.08 1.18
C LYS A 76 -4.32 11.00 0.76
N SER A 77 -4.35 10.60 -0.50
CA SER A 77 -5.26 9.55 -0.98
C SER A 77 -4.57 8.59 -1.93
N MET A 78 -5.10 7.37 -1.99
CA MET A 78 -4.75 6.36 -2.99
C MET A 78 -5.98 5.91 -3.77
N LEU A 79 -5.75 5.44 -4.99
CA LEU A 79 -6.70 4.72 -5.82
C LEU A 79 -6.12 3.34 -6.16
N ALA A 80 -6.96 2.32 -6.18
CA ALA A 80 -6.59 1.00 -6.67
C ALA A 80 -7.81 0.29 -7.28
N THR A 81 -7.53 -0.69 -8.13
CA THR A 81 -8.52 -1.62 -8.66
C THR A 81 -8.63 -2.84 -7.75
N LEU A 82 -9.84 -3.21 -7.33
CA LEU A 82 -10.16 -4.43 -6.61
C LEU A 82 -10.54 -5.54 -7.60
N ARG A 83 -9.81 -6.65 -7.54
CA ARG A 83 -10.23 -7.91 -8.14
C ARG A 83 -10.56 -8.91 -7.04
N SER A 84 -11.73 -9.52 -7.13
CA SER A 84 -12.19 -10.54 -6.19
C SER A 84 -12.79 -11.72 -6.96
N ASN A 85 -12.47 -12.94 -6.54
CA ASN A 85 -13.16 -14.16 -6.99
C ASN A 85 -14.43 -14.45 -6.18
N ALA A 86 -14.56 -13.89 -4.97
CA ALA A 86 -15.82 -13.88 -4.25
C ALA A 86 -16.79 -12.99 -5.04
N ILE A 87 -17.98 -13.52 -5.32
CA ILE A 87 -19.02 -12.84 -6.09
C ILE A 87 -19.36 -11.52 -5.39
N SER A 88 -18.75 -10.43 -5.88
CA SER A 88 -18.95 -9.09 -5.34
C SER A 88 -20.20 -8.49 -5.95
N TYR A 89 -21.39 -9.00 -5.58
CA TYR A 89 -22.63 -8.29 -5.88
C TYR A 89 -22.56 -6.89 -5.26
N GLY A 90 -22.45 -5.85 -6.09
CA GLY A 90 -22.56 -4.44 -5.69
C GLY A 90 -21.30 -3.74 -5.19
N LYS A 91 -20.10 -4.33 -5.27
CA LYS A 91 -18.84 -3.60 -5.06
C LYS A 91 -18.15 -3.40 -6.41
N GLY A 92 -18.05 -2.15 -6.86
CA GLY A 92 -17.37 -1.86 -8.12
C GLY A 92 -15.86 -2.03 -8.00
N PRO A 93 -15.16 -1.91 -9.13
CA PRO A 93 -13.77 -2.33 -9.22
C PRO A 93 -12.82 -1.33 -8.56
N PHE A 94 -13.26 -0.21 -7.99
CA PHE A 94 -12.37 0.83 -7.50
C PHE A 94 -12.42 0.99 -5.97
N VAL A 95 -11.25 1.22 -5.40
CA VAL A 95 -11.05 1.45 -3.97
C VAL A 95 -10.25 2.72 -3.76
N VAL A 96 -10.76 3.59 -2.88
CA VAL A 96 -10.06 4.79 -2.42
C VAL A 96 -9.66 4.60 -0.96
N GLY A 97 -8.40 4.88 -0.65
CA GLY A 97 -7.87 4.85 0.73
C GLY A 97 -7.41 6.23 1.18
N ASP A 98 -7.67 6.56 2.45
CA ASP A 98 -7.13 7.77 3.10
C ASP A 98 -5.74 7.48 3.69
N LEU A 99 -4.74 8.20 3.19
CA LEU A 99 -3.34 8.09 3.59
C LEU A 99 -2.96 9.14 4.63
N SER A 100 -3.82 10.10 4.95
CA SER A 100 -3.53 11.21 5.87
C SER A 100 -2.96 10.76 7.23
N PRO A 101 -3.44 9.67 7.85
CA PRO A 101 -2.84 9.16 9.10
C PRO A 101 -1.38 8.70 8.96
N HIS A 102 -0.94 8.44 7.73
CA HIS A 102 0.38 7.90 7.38
C HIS A 102 1.23 8.91 6.57
N ALA A 103 0.78 10.17 6.46
CA ALA A 103 1.47 11.20 5.70
C ALA A 103 2.69 11.80 6.44
N ARG A 104 2.80 11.64 7.76
CA ARG A 104 3.90 12.23 8.56
C ARG A 104 5.17 11.38 8.46
N SER A 105 6.32 12.05 8.33
CA SER A 105 7.64 11.41 8.24
C SER A 105 8.00 10.69 9.55
N ALA A 106 8.87 9.69 9.45
CA ALA A 106 9.29 8.83 10.56
C ALA A 106 9.96 9.56 11.76
N GLY A 107 10.20 10.87 11.66
CA GLY A 107 10.78 11.72 12.70
C GLY A 107 9.78 12.28 13.73
N GLU A 108 8.48 12.33 13.44
CA GLU A 108 7.45 12.88 14.34
C GLU A 108 6.57 11.78 14.94
N ARG A 109 7.16 10.88 15.73
CA ARG A 109 6.41 9.79 16.38
C ARG A 109 5.69 10.28 17.63
N LYS A 110 4.34 10.36 17.58
CA LYS A 110 3.46 10.37 18.78
C LYS A 110 2.37 9.29 18.81
N PHE A 111 2.20 8.51 17.75
CA PHE A 111 1.19 7.43 17.75
C PHE A 111 1.86 6.06 17.61
N PRO A 112 1.66 5.11 18.55
CA PRO A 112 2.11 3.74 18.37
C PRO A 112 1.44 3.12 17.13
N TYR A 113 2.21 2.38 16.33
CA TYR A 113 1.80 1.80 15.03
C TYR A 113 0.53 0.93 15.11
N HIS A 114 0.20 0.40 16.29
CA HIS A 114 -1.05 -0.34 16.53
C HIS A 114 -2.30 0.55 16.33
N LEU A 115 -2.22 1.84 16.66
CA LEU A 115 -3.32 2.80 16.51
C LEU A 115 -3.49 3.28 15.05
N SER A 116 -2.43 3.29 14.24
CA SER A 116 -2.53 3.74 12.84
C SER A 116 -3.24 2.70 11.95
N GLN A 117 -3.09 1.41 12.25
CA GLN A 117 -3.85 0.34 11.58
C GLN A 117 -5.36 0.46 11.82
N GLN A 118 -5.77 0.94 13.01
CA GLN A 118 -7.19 1.09 13.38
C GLN A 118 -7.88 2.26 12.66
N LEU A 119 -7.10 3.21 12.11
CA LEU A 119 -7.62 4.42 11.46
C LEU A 119 -7.63 4.33 9.93
N PHE A 120 -6.96 3.33 9.33
CA PHE A 120 -6.96 3.17 7.88
C PHE A 120 -8.32 2.67 7.37
N ARG A 121 -8.97 3.45 6.50
CA ARG A 121 -10.27 3.12 5.93
C ARG A 121 -10.19 3.02 4.42
N LEU A 122 -10.60 1.88 3.88
CA LEU A 122 -10.85 1.68 2.46
C LEU A 122 -12.33 1.92 2.17
N LYS A 123 -12.61 2.78 1.18
CA LYS A 123 -13.96 2.98 0.64
C LYS A 123 -14.05 2.31 -0.73
N PHE A 124 -15.08 1.49 -0.91
CA PHE A 124 -15.37 0.80 -2.17
C PHE A 124 -16.42 1.58 -2.95
N PHE A 125 -16.19 1.82 -4.23
CA PHE A 125 -17.13 2.50 -5.12
C PHE A 125 -17.68 1.51 -6.14
N SER A 126 -19.00 1.53 -6.34
CA SER A 126 -19.67 0.91 -7.48
C SER A 126 -20.39 1.99 -8.26
N GLU A 127 -20.05 2.16 -9.53
CA GLU A 127 -20.96 2.85 -10.45
C GLU A 127 -22.12 1.89 -10.72
N LYS A 128 -23.35 2.32 -10.42
CA LYS A 128 -24.52 1.71 -11.04
C LYS A 128 -24.58 2.28 -12.45
N LEU A 129 -24.26 1.45 -13.44
CA LEU A 129 -24.66 1.68 -14.82
C LEU A 129 -26.15 1.37 -14.97
#